data_AF-Q7XC77-F1
#
_entry.id   AF-Q7XC77-F1
#
_cell.length_a   1.000
_cell.length_b   1.000
_cell.length_c   1.000
_cell.angle_alpha   90.00
_cell.angle_beta   90.00
_cell.angle_gamma   90.00
#
_symmetry.space_group_name_H-M   'P 1'
#
loop_
_entity.id
_entity.type
_entity.pdbx_description
1 polymer ?
#
loop_
_entity_poly.entity_id
_entity_poly.type
_entity_poly.pdbx_seq_one_letter_code
_entity_poly.pdbx_strand_id
1 'polypeptide(L)'
;MIVGDGSRTSFWHDCWIASECLATKFQALYTHTMDNQISVKYALQQGLTASLVPRLSETARQECQCLQDLLQDFSLNNERDIRTGGIMGKFTTKNIYDTRLPPGISSPNWNLIWKCRAPLKVKLFAWLLVRDRLSTKQNLLKKKIVQNGVCDVCQQGDETADHMCFTCPFVQSFWERIRVNPTIQDVWLLHQLKPSPNVPELHHHVFFLLCMWAIWNHRHDVVFRGQTPSIRCCLQRCINEAALWAENLKIEDRHVISAWKNIFTSPLRSLNLM
;
A
#
# COMPACT_ATOMS: atom_id res chain seq x y z
N MET A 1 22.50 12.37 -17.94
CA MET A 1 22.23 11.16 -18.74
C MET A 1 23.52 10.79 -19.47
N ILE A 2 23.74 9.53 -19.79
CA ILE A 2 24.84 9.09 -20.68
C ILE A 2 24.20 8.44 -21.89
N VAL A 3 24.45 8.99 -23.07
CA VAL A 3 23.94 8.46 -24.33
C VAL A 3 24.88 7.38 -24.83
N GLY A 4 24.31 6.25 -25.25
CA GLY A 4 25.02 5.20 -25.95
C GLY A 4 24.64 5.21 -27.42
N ASP A 5 23.74 4.30 -27.80
CA ASP A 5 23.20 4.17 -29.15
C ASP A 5 22.16 5.24 -29.52
N GLY A 6 21.71 6.04 -28.55
CA GLY A 6 20.80 7.17 -28.75
C GLY A 6 19.37 6.76 -29.12
N SER A 7 19.03 5.48 -29.05
CA SER A 7 17.72 4.96 -29.48
C SER A 7 16.60 5.28 -28.49
N ARG A 8 16.92 5.50 -27.22
CA ARG A 8 15.97 5.71 -26.12
C ARG A 8 16.08 7.09 -25.49
N THR A 9 16.84 7.97 -26.14
CA THR A 9 17.07 9.36 -25.73
C THR A 9 16.37 10.30 -26.71
N SER A 10 15.49 11.14 -26.19
CA SER A 10 14.80 12.17 -26.98
C SER A 10 15.79 13.26 -27.37
N PHE A 11 15.86 13.59 -28.65
CA PHE A 11 16.80 14.61 -29.14
C PHE A 11 16.49 15.99 -28.53
N TRP A 12 15.21 16.37 -28.47
CA TRP A 12 14.83 17.71 -28.01
C TRP A 12 14.60 17.82 -26.50
N HIS A 13 14.06 16.78 -25.87
CA HIS A 13 13.50 16.88 -24.53
C HIS A 13 14.39 16.32 -23.41
N ASP A 14 15.34 15.42 -23.74
CA ASP A 14 16.28 14.91 -22.74
C ASP A 14 17.51 15.84 -22.62
N CYS A 15 18.06 15.97 -21.41
CA CYS A 15 19.34 16.67 -21.19
C CYS A 15 20.50 15.70 -21.44
N TRP A 16 20.96 15.64 -22.69
CA TRP A 16 21.93 14.63 -23.13
C TRP A 16 23.26 15.21 -23.64
N ILE A 17 23.28 16.44 -24.15
CA ILE A 17 24.50 17.12 -24.64
C ILE A 17 24.79 18.46 -23.96
N ALA A 18 23.78 19.09 -23.37
CA ALA A 18 23.90 20.37 -22.66
C ALA A 18 23.38 20.26 -21.21
N SER A 19 23.62 21.30 -20.43
CA SER A 19 23.12 21.45 -19.04
C SER A 19 21.59 21.45 -18.96
N GLU A 20 20.92 21.84 -20.05
CA GLU A 20 19.48 21.85 -20.23
C GLU A 20 19.10 21.10 -21.52
N CYS A 21 17.81 20.81 -21.71
CA CYS A 21 17.35 20.14 -22.92
C CYS A 21 17.40 21.09 -24.13
N LEU A 22 17.64 20.54 -25.32
CA LEU A 22 17.81 21.33 -26.55
C LEU A 22 16.58 22.18 -26.89
N ALA A 23 15.37 21.71 -26.55
CA ALA A 23 14.14 22.48 -26.73
C ALA A 23 14.13 23.80 -25.95
N THR A 24 14.71 23.82 -24.75
CA THR A 24 14.79 25.04 -23.91
C THR A 24 15.94 25.94 -24.33
N LYS A 25 17.07 25.35 -24.76
CA LYS A 25 18.26 26.10 -25.18
C LYS A 25 18.10 26.75 -26.56
N PHE A 26 17.47 26.05 -27.51
CA PHE A 26 17.31 26.46 -28.91
C PHE A 26 15.82 26.59 -29.25
N GLN A 27 15.14 27.52 -28.57
CA GLN A 27 13.69 27.67 -28.65
C GLN A 27 13.22 28.09 -30.04
N ALA A 28 13.94 29.01 -30.70
CA ALA A 28 13.56 29.47 -32.02
C ALA A 28 13.67 28.33 -33.04
N LEU A 29 14.74 27.54 -32.98
CA LEU A 29 14.92 26.35 -33.82
C LEU A 29 13.88 25.27 -33.51
N TYR A 30 13.57 25.02 -32.23
CA TYR A 30 12.61 24.02 -31.81
C TYR A 30 11.21 24.27 -32.40
N THR A 31 10.76 25.54 -32.48
CA THR A 31 9.47 25.89 -33.11
C THR A 31 9.40 25.55 -34.62
N HIS A 32 10.55 25.31 -35.25
CA HIS A 32 10.68 24.98 -36.67
C HIS A 32 10.90 23.47 -36.91
N THR A 33 10.67 22.63 -35.89
CA THR A 33 10.75 21.18 -36.00
C THR A 33 9.45 20.59 -36.56
N MET A 34 9.56 19.65 -37.50
CA MET A 34 8.42 18.91 -38.05
C MET A 34 8.01 17.75 -37.13
N ASP A 35 9.00 17.11 -36.51
CA ASP A 35 8.80 16.08 -35.49
C ASP A 35 9.70 16.37 -34.28
N ASN A 36 9.08 16.67 -33.14
CA ASN A 36 9.79 16.96 -31.90
C ASN A 36 10.04 15.72 -31.04
N GLN A 37 9.53 14.54 -31.43
CA GLN A 37 9.68 13.28 -30.69
C GLN A 37 10.81 12.40 -31.22
N ILE A 38 11.65 12.92 -32.12
CA ILE A 38 12.78 12.17 -32.68
C ILE A 38 13.80 11.76 -31.62
N SER A 39 14.44 10.61 -31.83
CA SER A 39 15.55 10.15 -30.99
C SER A 39 16.88 10.76 -31.43
N VAL A 40 17.87 10.76 -30.54
CA VAL A 40 19.24 11.21 -30.86
C VAL A 40 19.81 10.40 -32.01
N LYS A 41 19.58 9.08 -32.02
CA LYS A 41 20.00 8.19 -33.10
C LYS A 41 19.45 8.61 -34.45
N TYR A 42 18.15 8.89 -34.52
CA TYR A 42 17.49 9.29 -35.75
C TYR A 42 18.03 10.64 -36.25
N ALA A 43 18.14 11.62 -35.36
CA ALA A 43 18.60 12.97 -35.69
C ALA A 43 20.04 12.97 -36.26
N LEU A 44 20.94 12.18 -35.68
CA LEU A 44 22.33 12.08 -36.13
C LEU A 44 22.49 11.26 -37.42
N GLN A 45 21.63 10.27 -37.67
CA GLN A 45 21.69 9.46 -38.89
C GLN A 45 21.07 10.13 -40.11
N GLN A 46 19.93 10.81 -39.94
CA GLN A 46 19.21 11.47 -41.03
C GLN A 46 19.66 12.92 -41.24
N GLY A 47 20.40 13.48 -40.28
CA GLY A 47 20.78 14.88 -40.25
C GLY A 47 19.68 15.77 -39.68
N LEU A 48 20.10 16.86 -39.02
CA LEU A 48 19.20 17.79 -38.34
C LEU A 48 18.16 18.40 -39.29
N THR A 49 18.58 18.74 -40.51
CA THR A 49 17.75 19.40 -41.53
C THR A 49 16.59 18.55 -42.02
N ALA A 50 16.69 17.21 -41.94
CA ALA A 50 15.60 16.31 -42.30
C ALA A 50 14.39 16.43 -41.36
N SER A 51 14.60 16.93 -40.14
CA SER A 51 13.56 17.10 -39.12
C SER A 51 13.05 18.54 -38.98
N LEU A 52 13.55 19.47 -39.80
CA LEU A 52 13.23 20.91 -39.74
C LEU A 52 12.40 21.34 -40.95
N VAL A 53 11.57 22.37 -40.78
CA VAL A 53 10.87 22.98 -41.91
C VAL A 53 11.85 23.66 -42.88
N PRO A 54 11.57 23.71 -44.20
CA PRO A 54 12.50 24.26 -45.18
C PRO A 54 12.85 25.75 -45.00
N ARG A 55 11.96 26.53 -44.38
CA ARG A 55 12.15 27.96 -44.15
C ARG A 55 12.38 28.23 -42.67
N LEU A 56 13.63 28.47 -42.31
CA LEU A 56 14.02 28.92 -40.97
C LEU A 56 14.03 30.46 -40.89
N SER A 57 13.60 31.00 -39.75
CA SER A 57 13.86 32.39 -39.38
C SER A 57 15.36 32.65 -39.18
N GLU A 58 15.78 33.91 -39.20
CA GLU A 58 17.20 34.25 -39.04
C GLU A 58 17.76 33.78 -37.69
N THR A 59 17.01 33.96 -36.60
CA THR A 59 17.36 33.45 -35.27
C THR A 59 17.46 31.92 -35.26
N ALA A 60 16.52 31.22 -35.90
CA ALA A 60 16.56 29.75 -35.97
C ALA A 60 17.76 29.25 -36.80
N ARG A 61 18.19 29.98 -37.84
CA ARG A 61 19.42 29.64 -38.60
C ARG A 61 20.68 29.75 -37.73
N GLN A 62 20.78 30.81 -36.94
CA GLN A 62 21.90 31.02 -36.03
C GLN A 62 21.94 29.91 -34.96
N GLU A 63 20.78 29.59 -34.36
CA GLU A 63 20.66 28.48 -33.42
C GLU A 63 20.99 27.12 -34.06
N CYS A 64 20.57 26.90 -35.31
CA CYS A 64 20.89 25.69 -36.08
C CYS A 64 22.41 25.54 -36.27
N GLN A 65 23.10 26.62 -36.61
CA GLN A 65 24.56 26.60 -36.75
C GLN A 65 25.24 26.27 -35.42
N CYS A 66 24.85 26.93 -34.33
CA CYS A 66 25.40 26.65 -33.01
C CYS A 66 25.14 25.21 -32.56
N LEU A 67 23.97 24.64 -32.87
CA LEU A 67 23.67 23.25 -32.58
C LEU A 67 24.51 22.30 -33.45
N GLN A 68 24.72 22.60 -34.73
CA GLN A 68 25.59 21.80 -35.58
C GLN A 68 27.02 21.77 -35.05
N ASP A 69 27.56 22.92 -34.64
CA ASP A 69 28.90 23.01 -34.05
C ASP A 69 28.98 22.17 -32.76
N LEU A 70 27.95 22.24 -31.90
CA LEU A 70 27.88 21.44 -30.67
C LEU A 70 27.83 19.92 -30.95
N LEU A 71 27.22 19.51 -32.06
CA LEU A 71 27.09 18.10 -32.44
C LEU A 71 28.35 17.54 -33.12
N GLN A 72 29.27 18.38 -33.62
CA GLN A 72 30.48 17.91 -34.31
C GLN A 72 31.35 17.00 -33.43
N ASP A 73 31.43 17.31 -32.14
CA ASP A 73 32.24 16.56 -31.18
C ASP A 73 31.51 15.32 -30.61
N PHE A 74 30.25 15.13 -30.96
CA PHE A 74 29.40 14.09 -30.37
C PHE A 74 29.27 12.87 -31.29
N SER A 75 29.67 11.69 -30.79
CA SER A 75 29.49 10.43 -31.50
C SER A 75 28.74 9.40 -30.66
N LEU A 76 27.88 8.62 -31.33
CA LEU A 76 27.17 7.50 -30.71
C LEU A 76 28.09 6.30 -30.56
N ASN A 77 27.82 5.49 -29.54
CA ASN A 77 28.46 4.19 -29.36
C ASN A 77 27.42 3.06 -29.42
N ASN A 78 27.87 1.80 -29.40
CA ASN A 78 26.97 0.63 -29.47
C ASN A 78 26.42 0.19 -28.10
N GLU A 79 26.62 0.98 -27.04
CA GLU A 79 26.09 0.67 -25.72
C GLU A 79 24.64 1.17 -25.55
N ARG A 80 23.95 0.68 -24.53
CA ARG A 80 22.59 1.15 -24.24
C ARG A 80 22.62 2.49 -23.51
N ASP A 81 21.72 3.40 -23.89
CA ASP A 81 21.48 4.66 -23.17
C ASP A 81 21.26 4.44 -21.66
N ILE A 82 21.95 5.24 -20.83
CA ILE A 82 21.89 5.18 -19.36
C ILE A 82 21.30 6.47 -18.80
N ARG A 83 20.12 6.36 -18.17
CA ARG A 83 19.55 7.45 -17.37
C ARG A 83 20.26 7.54 -16.03
N THR A 84 20.86 8.69 -15.76
CA THR A 84 21.49 9.01 -14.48
C THR A 84 20.59 9.95 -13.69
N GLY A 85 20.34 9.62 -12.41
CA GLY A 85 19.57 10.45 -11.48
C GLY A 85 20.40 11.58 -10.88
N GLY A 86 21.24 12.24 -11.68
CA GLY A 86 22.23 13.20 -11.21
C GLY A 86 23.18 12.57 -10.19
N ILE A 87 23.17 13.09 -8.96
CA ILE A 87 24.06 12.71 -7.83
C ILE A 87 23.86 11.25 -7.39
N MET A 88 22.73 10.61 -7.76
CA MET A 88 22.34 9.28 -7.27
C MET A 88 22.71 8.10 -8.18
N GLY A 89 23.56 8.31 -9.19
CA GLY A 89 23.99 7.24 -10.09
C GLY A 89 22.86 6.72 -10.99
N LYS A 90 22.72 5.39 -11.14
CA LYS A 90 21.71 4.76 -12.01
C LYS A 90 20.29 5.12 -11.55
N PHE A 91 19.48 5.62 -12.48
CA PHE A 91 18.08 5.94 -12.24
C PHE A 91 17.26 4.67 -11.97
N THR A 92 16.74 4.52 -10.75
CA THR A 92 15.82 3.43 -10.38
C THR A 92 14.56 4.00 -9.76
N THR A 93 13.43 3.30 -9.94
CA THR A 93 12.15 3.66 -9.31
C THR A 93 12.28 3.77 -7.80
N LYS A 94 13.10 2.92 -7.18
CA LYS A 94 13.43 2.98 -5.75
C LYS A 94 14.00 4.34 -5.35
N ASN A 95 15.02 4.83 -6.06
CA ASN A 95 15.64 6.13 -5.75
C ASN A 95 14.65 7.30 -5.90
N ILE A 96 13.70 7.23 -6.83
CA ILE A 96 12.63 8.23 -6.96
C ILE A 96 11.72 8.20 -5.73
N TYR A 97 11.29 7.01 -5.29
CA TYR A 97 10.47 6.89 -4.09
C TYR A 97 11.22 7.33 -2.84
N ASP A 98 12.49 6.96 -2.69
CA ASP A 98 13.33 7.34 -1.55
C ASP A 98 13.62 8.87 -1.50
N THR A 99 13.67 9.54 -2.66
CA THR A 99 13.87 11.01 -2.73
C THR A 99 12.58 11.81 -2.60
N ARG A 100 11.46 11.29 -3.13
CA ARG A 100 10.17 12.00 -3.13
C ARG A 100 9.34 11.75 -1.89
N LEU A 101 9.54 10.62 -1.22
CA LEU A 101 8.85 10.30 0.02
C LEU A 101 9.81 10.55 1.19
N PRO A 102 9.43 11.35 2.20
CA PRO A 102 10.21 11.39 3.43
C PRO A 102 10.35 9.96 3.98
N PRO A 103 11.52 9.60 4.57
CA PRO A 103 11.73 8.27 5.12
C PRO A 103 10.61 7.97 6.12
N GLY A 104 9.66 7.13 5.70
CA GLY A 104 8.51 6.80 6.52
C GLY A 104 8.97 6.03 7.75
N ILE A 105 8.41 6.36 8.92
CA ILE A 105 8.58 5.50 10.09
C ILE A 105 7.93 4.16 9.76
N SER A 106 8.73 3.09 9.70
CA SER A 106 8.21 1.74 9.53
C SER A 106 7.29 1.43 10.71
N SER A 107 6.03 1.10 10.41
CA SER A 107 5.06 0.75 11.46
C SER A 107 5.56 -0.47 12.22
N PRO A 108 5.53 -0.47 13.57
CA PRO A 108 5.97 -1.62 14.36
C PRO A 108 5.13 -2.88 14.07
N ASN A 109 3.90 -2.70 13.55
CA ASN A 109 3.01 -3.79 13.16
C ASN A 109 3.31 -4.41 11.79
N TRP A 110 4.28 -3.87 11.02
CA TRP A 110 4.56 -4.33 9.64
C TRP A 110 4.85 -5.83 9.57
N ASN A 111 5.78 -6.30 10.40
CA ASN A 111 6.17 -7.71 10.41
C ASN A 111 5.01 -8.61 10.84
N LEU A 112 4.28 -8.22 11.90
CA LEU A 112 3.11 -8.96 12.38
C LEU A 112 2.06 -9.14 11.28
N ILE A 113 1.70 -8.05 10.58
CA ILE A 113 0.62 -8.08 9.60
C ILE A 113 1.05 -8.83 8.35
N TRP A 114 2.19 -8.48 7.77
CA TRP A 114 2.55 -8.95 6.44
C TRP A 114 3.23 -10.33 6.44
N LYS A 115 3.94 -10.69 7.52
CA LYS A 115 4.62 -12.01 7.62
C LYS A 115 3.74 -13.11 8.23
N CYS A 116 2.63 -12.79 8.89
CA CYS A 116 1.73 -13.82 9.41
C CYS A 116 1.03 -14.62 8.29
N ARG A 117 0.36 -15.71 8.67
CA ARG A 117 -0.37 -16.59 7.73
C ARG A 117 -1.87 -16.29 7.63
N ALA A 118 -2.32 -15.11 8.09
CA ALA A 118 -3.70 -14.68 7.88
C ALA A 118 -3.99 -14.47 6.38
N PRO A 119 -5.25 -14.66 5.92
CA PRO A 119 -5.64 -14.35 4.55
C PRO A 119 -5.35 -12.88 4.18
N LEU A 120 -5.09 -12.59 2.90
CA LEU A 120 -4.77 -11.23 2.44
C LEU A 120 -5.84 -10.20 2.82
N LYS A 121 -7.13 -10.56 2.72
CA LYS A 121 -8.26 -9.70 3.14
C LYS A 121 -8.14 -9.26 4.61
N VAL A 122 -7.64 -10.15 5.47
CA VAL A 122 -7.47 -9.92 6.90
C VAL A 122 -6.23 -9.11 7.18
N LYS A 123 -5.14 -9.33 6.43
CA LYS A 123 -3.94 -8.49 6.50
C LYS A 123 -4.24 -7.04 6.13
N LEU A 124 -5.03 -6.83 5.08
CA LEU A 124 -5.51 -5.50 4.68
C LEU A 124 -6.38 -4.88 5.77
N PHE A 125 -7.32 -5.64 6.33
CA PHE A 125 -8.11 -5.19 7.48
C PHE A 125 -7.23 -4.77 8.66
N ALA A 126 -6.26 -5.59 9.05
CA ALA A 126 -5.35 -5.29 10.15
C ALA A 126 -4.51 -4.03 9.86
N TRP A 127 -4.06 -3.86 8.61
CA TRP A 127 -3.34 -2.66 8.20
C TRP A 127 -4.18 -1.38 8.27
N LEU A 128 -5.46 -1.45 7.90
CA LEU A 128 -6.39 -0.34 8.05
C LEU A 128 -6.75 -0.08 9.51
N LEU A 129 -6.84 -1.14 10.32
CA LEU A 129 -7.13 -1.09 11.75
C LEU A 129 -6.06 -0.31 12.49
N VAL A 130 -4.78 -0.71 12.38
CA VAL A 130 -3.66 -0.06 13.09
C VAL A 130 -3.38 1.36 12.63
N ARG A 131 -3.92 1.78 11.48
CA ARG A 131 -3.74 3.14 10.95
C ARG A 131 -4.93 4.06 11.23
N ASP A 132 -5.92 3.60 12.00
CA ASP A 132 -7.18 4.29 12.23
C ASP A 132 -7.82 4.74 10.90
N ARG A 133 -7.99 3.77 9.99
CA ARG A 133 -8.55 3.97 8.63
C ARG A 133 -9.77 3.13 8.32
N LEU A 134 -10.23 2.31 9.28
CA LEU A 134 -11.52 1.61 9.15
C LEU A 134 -12.69 2.58 9.25
N SER A 135 -13.83 2.19 8.68
CA SER A 135 -15.09 2.93 8.73
C SER A 135 -15.82 2.76 10.08
N THR A 136 -15.11 3.01 11.19
CA THR A 136 -15.71 3.14 12.52
C THR A 136 -16.56 4.41 12.59
N LYS A 137 -17.56 4.49 13.48
CA LYS A 137 -18.37 5.71 13.62
C LYS A 137 -17.53 6.94 13.94
N GLN A 138 -16.49 6.82 14.77
CA GLN A 138 -15.58 7.94 15.04
C GLN A 138 -14.93 8.48 13.76
N ASN A 139 -14.48 7.59 12.87
CA ASN A 139 -13.86 8.01 11.61
C ASN A 139 -14.86 8.52 10.58
N LEU A 140 -16.09 7.98 10.58
CA LEU A 140 -17.17 8.48 9.75
C LEU A 140 -17.64 9.87 10.21
N LEU A 141 -17.65 10.11 11.53
CA LEU A 141 -17.97 11.41 12.13
C LEU A 141 -16.92 12.46 11.74
N LYS A 142 -15.63 12.15 11.85
CA LYS A 142 -14.53 13.01 11.37
C LYS A 142 -14.70 13.38 9.88
N LYS A 143 -15.25 12.47 9.07
CA LYS A 143 -15.55 12.66 7.64
C LYS A 143 -16.91 13.33 7.37
N LYS A 144 -17.66 13.70 8.41
CA LYS A 144 -19.01 14.29 8.32
C LYS A 144 -20.03 13.41 7.59
N ILE A 145 -19.86 12.08 7.64
CA ILE A 145 -20.77 11.10 7.01
C ILE A 145 -21.91 10.71 7.96
N VAL A 146 -21.66 10.72 9.27
CA VAL A 146 -22.65 10.40 10.32
C VAL A 146 -22.78 11.55 11.31
N GLN A 147 -23.90 11.61 12.03
CA GLN A 147 -24.21 12.69 12.98
C GLN A 147 -23.60 12.48 14.38
N ASN A 148 -23.29 11.24 14.74
CA ASN A 148 -22.67 10.91 16.03
C ASN A 148 -21.66 9.75 15.90
N GLY A 149 -20.79 9.65 16.89
CA GLY A 149 -19.73 8.64 16.98
C GLY A 149 -20.13 7.36 17.71
N VAL A 150 -21.37 7.25 18.18
CA VAL A 150 -21.79 6.18 19.10
C VAL A 150 -21.75 4.81 18.43
N CYS A 151 -21.21 3.84 19.16
CA CYS A 151 -21.11 2.44 18.74
C CYS A 151 -22.48 1.79 18.60
N ASP A 152 -22.81 1.36 17.37
CA ASP A 152 -24.10 0.74 17.08
C ASP A 152 -24.30 -0.62 17.79
N VAL A 153 -23.20 -1.25 18.24
CA VAL A 153 -23.22 -2.57 18.88
C VAL A 153 -23.54 -2.49 20.37
N CYS A 154 -22.93 -1.56 21.11
CA CYS A 154 -23.12 -1.44 22.56
C CYS A 154 -23.99 -0.26 23.00
N GLN A 155 -24.14 0.76 22.14
CA GLN A 155 -24.89 1.99 22.41
C GLN A 155 -24.42 2.78 23.66
N GLN A 156 -23.18 2.57 24.11
CA GLN A 156 -22.67 3.11 25.38
C GLN A 156 -21.45 4.05 25.26
N GLY A 157 -20.82 4.14 24.09
CA GLY A 157 -19.65 5.00 23.89
C GLY A 157 -19.29 5.16 22.42
N ASP A 158 -18.29 6.01 22.14
CA ASP A 158 -17.82 6.27 20.77
C ASP A 158 -17.12 5.03 20.17
N GLU A 159 -17.46 4.70 18.93
CA GLU A 159 -16.85 3.61 18.18
C GLU A 159 -15.48 4.02 17.64
N THR A 160 -14.45 3.85 18.46
CA THR A 160 -13.05 3.88 18.01
C THR A 160 -12.57 2.48 17.61
N ALA A 161 -11.40 2.39 16.97
CA ALA A 161 -10.77 1.09 16.68
C ALA A 161 -10.50 0.29 17.97
N ASP A 162 -10.01 0.95 19.02
CA ASP A 162 -9.76 0.35 20.33
C ASP A 162 -11.05 -0.11 21.02
N HIS A 163 -12.11 0.70 20.93
CA HIS A 163 -13.43 0.33 21.44
C HIS A 163 -13.96 -0.91 20.74
N MET A 164 -13.92 -0.91 19.41
CA MET A 164 -14.38 -2.03 18.59
C MET A 164 -13.60 -3.32 18.84
N CYS A 165 -12.31 -3.25 19.19
CA CYS A 165 -11.46 -4.44 19.40
C CYS A 165 -11.37 -4.89 20.86
N PHE A 166 -11.50 -4.00 21.83
CA PHE A 166 -11.13 -4.29 23.23
C PHE A 166 -12.14 -3.79 24.27
N THR A 167 -12.57 -2.53 24.20
CA THR A 167 -13.28 -1.89 25.33
C THR A 167 -14.81 -1.85 25.18
N CYS A 168 -15.35 -2.23 24.02
CA CYS A 168 -16.79 -2.39 23.84
C CYS A 168 -17.33 -3.49 24.78
N PRO A 169 -18.39 -3.24 25.58
CA PRO A 169 -18.95 -4.24 26.51
C PRO A 169 -19.32 -5.57 25.85
N PHE A 170 -19.85 -5.52 24.62
CA PHE A 170 -20.12 -6.71 23.81
C PHE A 170 -18.84 -7.50 23.51
N VAL A 171 -17.75 -6.80 23.22
CA VAL A 171 -16.45 -7.38 22.86
C VAL A 171 -15.72 -7.90 24.10
N GLN A 172 -15.80 -7.20 25.23
CA GLN A 172 -15.33 -7.71 26.53
C GLN A 172 -16.04 -9.03 26.88
N SER A 173 -17.36 -9.07 26.75
CA SER A 173 -18.14 -10.31 26.93
C SER A 173 -17.72 -11.43 25.98
N PHE A 174 -17.34 -11.10 24.75
CA PHE A 174 -16.80 -12.08 23.79
C PHE A 174 -15.46 -12.66 24.28
N TRP A 175 -14.50 -11.79 24.66
CA TRP A 175 -13.18 -12.18 25.16
C TRP A 175 -13.26 -13.02 26.44
N GLU A 176 -14.11 -12.63 27.39
CA GLU A 176 -14.37 -13.36 28.64
C GLU A 176 -14.92 -14.77 28.38
N ARG A 177 -15.88 -14.91 27.47
CA ARG A 177 -16.49 -16.22 27.14
C ARG A 177 -15.50 -17.20 26.54
N ILE A 178 -14.54 -16.72 25.74
CA ILE A 178 -13.47 -17.56 25.20
C ILE A 178 -12.27 -17.68 26.15
N ARG A 179 -12.33 -17.05 27.34
CA ARG A 179 -11.27 -17.03 28.35
C ARG A 179 -9.92 -16.57 27.79
N VAL A 180 -9.96 -15.50 26.99
CA VAL A 180 -8.80 -14.84 26.41
C VAL A 180 -8.81 -13.40 26.89
N ASN A 181 -7.69 -12.92 27.43
CA ASN A 181 -7.55 -11.53 27.87
C ASN A 181 -6.45 -10.85 27.04
N PRO A 182 -6.80 -9.98 26.08
CA PRO A 182 -5.83 -9.18 25.37
C PRO A 182 -4.99 -8.34 26.34
N THR A 183 -3.66 -8.45 26.28
CA THR A 183 -2.74 -7.71 27.18
C THR A 183 -2.62 -6.22 26.86
N ILE A 184 -3.22 -5.80 25.77
CA ILE A 184 -3.18 -4.44 25.24
C ILE A 184 -4.62 -3.99 24.92
N GLN A 185 -4.85 -2.69 24.97
CA GLN A 185 -6.13 -2.08 24.61
C GLN A 185 -5.99 -1.02 23.50
N ASP A 186 -4.78 -0.86 22.95
CA ASP A 186 -4.46 0.07 21.86
C ASP A 186 -4.08 -0.73 20.61
N VAL A 187 -4.84 -0.58 19.51
CA VAL A 187 -4.59 -1.26 18.24
C VAL A 187 -3.23 -0.89 17.63
N TRP A 188 -2.62 0.24 18.00
CA TRP A 188 -1.26 0.57 17.58
C TRP A 188 -0.23 -0.41 18.15
N LEU A 189 -0.51 -1.02 19.31
CA LEU A 189 0.36 -1.94 20.01
C LEU A 189 0.09 -3.42 19.68
N LEU A 190 -0.61 -3.74 18.58
CA LEU A 190 -0.92 -5.13 18.20
C LEU A 190 0.34 -6.04 18.12
N HIS A 191 1.49 -5.49 17.71
CA HIS A 191 2.77 -6.20 17.70
C HIS A 191 3.26 -6.68 19.07
N GLN A 192 2.74 -6.11 20.17
CA GLN A 192 3.10 -6.47 21.55
C GLN A 192 2.12 -7.46 22.18
N LEU A 193 1.10 -7.88 21.43
CA LEU A 193 0.02 -8.70 21.94
C LEU A 193 0.53 -10.13 22.22
N LYS A 194 0.45 -10.56 23.48
CA LYS A 194 0.95 -11.87 23.93
C LYS A 194 -0.12 -12.96 23.86
N PRO A 195 0.25 -14.24 23.68
CA PRO A 195 -0.72 -15.34 23.77
C PRO A 195 -1.31 -15.42 25.18
N SER A 196 -2.63 -15.64 25.27
CA SER A 196 -3.28 -16.02 26.52
C SER A 196 -3.03 -17.51 26.82
N PRO A 197 -3.12 -17.98 28.08
CA PRO A 197 -2.79 -19.36 28.46
C PRO A 197 -3.51 -20.47 27.66
N ASN A 198 -4.73 -20.20 27.19
CA ASN A 198 -5.53 -21.15 26.42
C ASN A 198 -5.30 -21.07 24.90
N VAL A 199 -4.52 -20.09 24.41
CA VAL A 199 -4.23 -19.87 23.00
C VAL A 199 -2.84 -20.41 22.68
N PRO A 200 -2.68 -21.26 21.66
CA PRO A 200 -1.36 -21.72 21.24
C PRO A 200 -0.42 -20.55 20.94
N GLU A 201 0.83 -20.62 21.41
CA GLU A 201 1.86 -19.60 21.12
C GLU A 201 2.10 -19.48 19.62
N LEU A 202 2.11 -20.62 18.92
CA LEU A 202 2.20 -20.68 17.48
C LEU A 202 0.96 -20.04 16.82
N HIS A 203 1.19 -19.09 15.91
CA HIS A 203 0.15 -18.34 15.19
C HIS A 203 -0.82 -17.54 16.09
N HIS A 204 -0.47 -17.21 17.34
CA HIS A 204 -1.36 -16.44 18.22
C HIS A 204 -1.82 -15.10 17.63
N HIS A 205 -0.96 -14.34 16.94
CA HIS A 205 -1.39 -13.11 16.27
C HIS A 205 -2.47 -13.36 15.22
N VAL A 206 -2.40 -14.49 14.49
CA VAL A 206 -3.44 -14.87 13.51
C VAL A 206 -4.75 -15.18 14.22
N PHE A 207 -4.71 -15.81 15.40
CA PHE A 207 -5.89 -16.04 16.24
C PHE A 207 -6.55 -14.73 16.70
N PHE A 208 -5.77 -13.74 17.14
CA PHE A 208 -6.34 -12.43 17.52
C PHE A 208 -6.93 -11.70 16.30
N LEU A 209 -6.24 -11.74 15.16
CA LEU A 209 -6.76 -11.18 13.90
C LEU A 209 -8.04 -11.88 13.44
N LEU A 210 -8.17 -13.19 13.65
CA LEU A 210 -9.41 -13.95 13.41
C LEU A 210 -10.57 -13.42 14.26
N CYS A 211 -10.35 -13.25 15.56
CA CYS A 211 -11.37 -12.73 16.46
C CYS A 211 -11.79 -11.31 16.09
N MET A 212 -10.81 -10.42 15.87
CA MET A 212 -11.07 -9.03 15.48
C MET A 212 -11.78 -8.93 14.11
N TRP A 213 -11.41 -9.80 13.16
CA TRP A 213 -12.10 -9.91 11.87
C TRP A 213 -13.55 -10.37 12.04
N ALA A 214 -13.80 -11.36 12.88
CA ALA A 214 -15.16 -11.83 13.14
C ALA A 214 -16.03 -10.74 13.80
N ILE A 215 -15.47 -10.02 14.79
CA ILE A 215 -16.13 -8.89 15.46
C ILE A 215 -16.44 -7.77 14.45
N TRP A 216 -15.48 -7.41 13.59
CA TRP A 216 -15.68 -6.40 12.55
C TRP A 216 -16.83 -6.76 11.61
N ASN A 217 -16.87 -8.02 11.14
CA ASN A 217 -17.94 -8.47 10.25
C ASN A 217 -19.30 -8.52 10.97
N HIS A 218 -19.33 -8.96 12.24
CA HIS A 218 -20.57 -8.95 13.01
C HIS A 218 -21.08 -7.51 13.23
N ARG A 219 -20.19 -6.57 13.55
CA ARG A 219 -20.52 -5.14 13.58
C ARG A 219 -21.08 -4.67 12.24
N HIS A 220 -20.49 -5.08 11.12
CA HIS A 220 -21.01 -4.74 9.79
C HIS A 220 -22.44 -5.27 9.59
N ASP A 221 -22.71 -6.50 10.01
CA ASP A 221 -24.05 -7.10 9.96
C ASP A 221 -25.06 -6.34 10.84
N VAL A 222 -24.66 -5.89 12.04
CA VAL A 222 -25.51 -5.06 12.91
C VAL A 222 -25.86 -3.74 12.23
N VAL A 223 -24.87 -3.04 11.67
CA VAL A 223 -25.08 -1.69 11.10
C VAL A 223 -25.81 -1.71 9.77
N PHE A 224 -25.47 -2.61 8.87
CA PHE A 224 -25.96 -2.58 7.49
C PHE A 224 -27.08 -3.59 7.22
N ARG A 225 -27.23 -4.62 8.06
CA ARG A 225 -28.27 -5.65 7.89
C ARG A 225 -29.31 -5.66 9.01
N GLY A 226 -29.22 -4.72 9.97
CA GLY A 226 -30.16 -4.61 11.08
C GLY A 226 -30.15 -5.82 12.01
N GLN A 227 -29.07 -6.61 12.04
CA GLN A 227 -28.97 -7.74 12.97
C GLN A 227 -28.75 -7.24 14.40
N THR A 228 -29.17 -8.03 15.38
CA THR A 228 -28.90 -7.74 16.79
C THR A 228 -27.48 -8.19 17.18
N PRO A 229 -26.80 -7.50 18.12
CA PRO A 229 -25.55 -7.97 18.70
C PRO A 229 -25.65 -9.41 19.21
N SER A 230 -24.81 -10.33 18.71
CA SER A 230 -24.88 -11.76 19.03
C SER A 230 -23.50 -12.37 19.11
N ILE A 231 -23.09 -12.75 20.32
CA ILE A 231 -21.81 -13.44 20.55
C ILE A 231 -21.82 -14.81 19.86
N ARG A 232 -22.98 -15.48 19.82
CA ARG A 232 -23.17 -16.74 19.10
C ARG A 232 -22.76 -16.62 17.63
N CYS A 233 -23.19 -15.55 16.95
CA CYS A 233 -22.84 -15.28 15.56
C CYS A 233 -21.33 -15.05 15.38
N CYS A 234 -20.69 -14.28 16.28
CA CYS A 234 -19.23 -14.10 16.27
C CYS A 234 -18.49 -15.43 16.44
N LEU A 235 -18.86 -16.25 17.43
CA LEU A 235 -18.21 -17.54 17.70
C LEU A 235 -18.36 -18.51 16.52
N GLN A 236 -19.55 -18.60 15.93
CA GLN A 236 -19.78 -19.43 14.75
C GLN A 236 -18.93 -18.97 13.56
N ARG A 237 -18.82 -17.65 13.36
CA ARG A 237 -17.98 -17.06 12.32
C ARG A 237 -16.50 -17.38 12.56
N CYS A 238 -16.01 -17.29 13.80
CA CYS A 238 -14.64 -17.68 14.15
C CYS A 238 -14.36 -19.15 13.82
N ILE A 239 -15.28 -20.07 14.14
CA ILE A 239 -15.12 -21.50 13.83
C ILE A 239 -15.03 -21.74 12.33
N ASN A 240 -15.91 -21.09 11.56
CA ASN A 240 -15.98 -21.24 10.10
C ASN A 240 -14.73 -20.65 9.43
N GLU A 241 -14.33 -19.43 9.80
CA GLU A 241 -13.13 -18.79 9.26
C GLU A 241 -11.85 -19.55 9.69
N ALA A 242 -11.76 -20.04 10.93
CA ALA A 242 -10.63 -20.88 11.36
C ALA A 242 -10.48 -22.13 10.48
N ALA A 243 -11.60 -22.77 10.09
CA ALA A 243 -11.58 -23.91 9.18
C ALA A 243 -10.99 -23.53 7.81
N LEU A 244 -11.41 -22.40 7.26
CA LEU A 244 -10.92 -21.90 5.97
C LEU A 244 -9.44 -21.48 6.03
N TRP A 245 -8.99 -20.96 7.16
CA TRP A 245 -7.63 -20.44 7.30
C TRP A 245 -6.59 -21.55 7.48
N ALA A 246 -7.02 -22.79 7.77
CA ALA A 246 -6.15 -23.96 7.80
C ALA A 246 -5.33 -24.11 6.52
N GLU A 247 -5.91 -23.76 5.37
CA GLU A 247 -5.23 -23.85 4.07
C GLU A 247 -4.11 -22.81 3.89
N ASN A 248 -4.12 -21.73 4.67
CA ASN A 248 -3.04 -20.73 4.64
C ASN A 248 -1.86 -21.09 5.55
N LEU A 249 -2.07 -22.04 6.47
CA LEU A 249 -1.02 -22.54 7.36
C LEU A 249 -0.23 -23.66 6.67
N LYS A 250 1.04 -23.80 7.10
CA LYS A 250 1.81 -24.99 6.74
C LYS A 250 1.15 -26.24 7.32
N ILE A 251 1.29 -27.37 6.65
CA ILE A 251 0.66 -28.65 7.05
C ILE A 251 1.03 -29.01 8.51
N GLU A 252 2.30 -28.86 8.88
CA GLU A 252 2.82 -29.10 10.24
C GLU A 252 2.11 -28.25 11.32
N ASP A 253 1.71 -27.03 10.98
CA ASP A 253 1.09 -26.08 11.90
C ASP A 253 -0.44 -26.25 12.00
N ARG A 254 -1.09 -27.02 11.10
CA ARG A 254 -2.57 -27.07 11.00
C ARG A 254 -3.26 -27.58 12.27
N HIS A 255 -2.55 -28.29 13.15
CA HIS A 255 -3.06 -28.74 14.44
C HIS A 255 -3.55 -27.59 15.33
N VAL A 256 -3.01 -26.38 15.19
CA VAL A 256 -3.44 -25.19 15.96
C VAL A 256 -4.89 -24.79 15.64
N ILE A 257 -5.39 -25.09 14.45
CA ILE A 257 -6.78 -24.78 14.05
C ILE A 257 -7.77 -25.55 14.92
N SER A 258 -7.47 -26.81 15.25
CA SER A 258 -8.30 -27.61 16.14
C SER A 258 -8.36 -27.00 17.54
N ALA A 259 -7.22 -26.51 18.06
CA ALA A 259 -7.18 -25.80 19.33
C ALA A 259 -8.04 -24.53 19.28
N TRP A 260 -7.93 -23.70 18.23
CA TRP A 260 -8.76 -22.50 18.06
C TRP A 260 -10.25 -22.82 18.01
N LYS A 261 -10.64 -23.82 17.22
CA LYS A 261 -12.05 -24.25 17.13
C LYS A 261 -12.58 -24.72 18.47
N ASN A 262 -11.78 -25.41 19.28
CA ASN A 262 -12.19 -25.85 20.62
C ASN A 262 -12.45 -24.66 21.55
N ILE A 263 -11.61 -23.63 21.50
CA ILE A 263 -11.78 -22.38 22.27
C ILE A 263 -13.13 -21.73 21.96
N PHE A 264 -13.56 -21.72 20.69
CA PHE A 264 -14.83 -21.12 20.28
C PHE A 264 -16.04 -22.05 20.49
N THR A 265 -15.88 -23.36 20.34
CA THR A 265 -16.98 -24.33 20.42
C THR A 265 -17.50 -24.52 21.84
N SER A 266 -16.60 -24.46 22.84
CA SER A 266 -16.96 -24.59 24.25
C SER A 266 -18.01 -23.55 24.71
N PRO A 267 -17.78 -22.23 24.56
CA PRO A 267 -18.78 -21.21 24.91
C PRO A 267 -19.98 -21.17 23.95
N LEU A 268 -19.84 -21.67 22.72
CA LEU A 268 -20.96 -21.77 21.80
C LEU A 268 -21.98 -22.83 22.26
N ARG A 269 -21.50 -23.96 22.79
CA ARG A 269 -22.37 -25.01 23.36
C ARG A 269 -23.14 -24.51 24.57
N SER A 270 -22.49 -23.77 25.48
CA SER A 270 -23.18 -23.22 26.65
C SER A 270 -24.26 -22.21 26.29
N LEU A 271 -24.06 -21.44 25.22
CA LEU A 271 -25.06 -20.50 24.68
C LEU A 271 -26.24 -21.18 23.98
N ASN A 272 -26.10 -22.42 23.51
CA ASN A 272 -27.21 -23.16 22.88
C ASN A 272 -28.09 -23.90 23.91
N LEU A 273 -27.63 -23.99 25.16
CA LEU A 273 -28.34 -24.63 26.26
C LEU A 273 -29.15 -23.64 27.13
N MET A 274 -29.02 -22.34 26.85
CA MET A 274 -29.83 -21.25 27.44
C MET A 274 -30.90 -20.83 26.45
#